data_AF-A0A2E8YTI7-F1
#
_entry.id   AF-A0A2E8YTI7-F1
#
_cell.length_a   1.000
_cell.length_b   1.000
_cell.length_c   1.000
_cell.angle_alpha   90.00
_cell.angle_beta   90.00
_cell.angle_gamma   90.00
#
_symmetry.space_group_name_H-M   'P 1'
#
loop_
_entity.id
_entity.type
_entity.pdbx_description
1 polymer ?
#
loop_
_entity_poly.entity_id
_entity_poly.type
_entity_poly.pdbx_seq_one_letter_code
_entity_poly.pdbx_strand_id
1 'polypeptide(L)' 'MIAASQGRAEIVQILLKSGVDTSRRDYTGRTALMWAKWNKKQIIVNLLRNAGVRE' A
#
# COMPACT_ATOMS: atom_id res chain seq x y z
N MET A 1 -4.28 4.02 -1.34
CA MET A 1 -4.88 2.66 -1.37
C MET A 1 -5.20 2.20 -2.79
N ILE A 2 -5.83 3.05 -3.62
CA ILE A 2 -6.13 2.75 -5.03
C ILE A 2 -4.88 2.30 -5.82
N ALA A 3 -3.76 2.99 -5.68
CA ALA A 3 -2.50 2.58 -6.32
C ALA A 3 -2.05 1.17 -5.89
N ALA A 4 -2.29 0.81 -4.63
CA ALA A 4 -1.91 -0.48 -4.07
C ALA A 4 -2.82 -1.62 -4.53
N SER A 5 -4.15 -1.40 -4.61
CA SER A 5 -5.09 -2.39 -5.15
C SER A 5 -4.88 -2.64 -6.64
N GLN A 6 -4.51 -1.60 -7.40
CA GLN A 6 -4.27 -1.72 -8.84
C GLN A 6 -2.89 -2.29 -9.18
N GLY A 7 -1.95 -2.34 -8.24
CA GLY A 7 -0.59 -2.84 -8.50
C GLY A 7 0.37 -1.80 -9.10
N ARG A 8 0.10 -0.50 -8.94
CA ARG A 8 0.91 0.58 -9.53
C ARG A 8 2.17 0.84 -8.70
N ALA A 9 3.20 0.02 -8.93
CA ALA A 9 4.43 0.02 -8.12
C ALA A 9 5.14 1.38 -8.08
N GLU A 10 5.31 2.04 -9.23
CA GLU A 10 5.96 3.35 -9.31
C GLU A 10 5.21 4.42 -8.51
N ILE A 11 3.89 4.45 -8.63
CA ILE A 11 3.05 5.40 -7.86
C ILE A 11 3.15 5.11 -6.37
N VAL A 12 3.13 3.83 -5.98
CA VAL A 12 3.31 3.46 -4.57
C VAL A 12 4.68 3.92 -4.05
N GLN A 13 5.76 3.77 -4.82
CA GLN A 13 7.08 4.26 -4.43
C GLN A 13 7.12 5.78 -4.28
N ILE A 14 6.54 6.53 -5.22
CA ILE A 14 6.48 7.99 -5.14
C ILE A 14 5.73 8.41 -3.87
N LEU A 15 4.56 7.81 -3.60
CA LEU A 15 3.77 8.12 -2.41
C LEU A 15 4.51 7.80 -1.11
N LEU A 16 5.24 6.69 -1.06
CA LEU A 16 6.06 6.33 0.10
C LEU A 16 7.21 7.34 0.32
N LYS A 17 7.85 7.80 -0.77
CA LYS A 17 8.89 8.84 -0.70
C LYS A 17 8.35 10.19 -0.23
N SER A 18 7.09 10.50 -0.53
CA SER A 18 6.43 11.73 -0.06
C SER A 18 6.11 11.75 1.43
N GLY A 19 6.45 10.72 2.20
CA GLY A 19 6.20 10.68 3.64
C GLY A 19 4.72 10.49 4.02
N VAL A 20 3.94 9.86 3.13
CA VAL A 20 2.52 9.61 3.39
C VAL A 20 2.36 8.68 4.59
N ASP A 21 1.41 9.00 5.46
CA ASP A 21 1.03 8.10 6.56
C ASP A 21 0.39 6.81 6.02
N THR A 22 1.13 5.72 6.17
CA THR A 22 0.79 4.39 5.67
C THR A 22 -0.13 3.60 6.61
N SER A 23 -0.33 4.09 7.83
CA SER A 23 -1.22 3.48 8.83
C SER A 23 -2.70 3.81 8.60
N ARG A 24 -2.98 4.82 7.75
CA ARG A 24 -4.34 5.26 7.47
C ARG A 24 -5.18 4.12 6.90
N ARG A 25 -6.42 4.06 7.40
CA ARG A 25 -7.49 3.17 6.94
C ARG A 25 -8.49 3.95 6.11
N ASP A 26 -9.09 3.33 5.09
CA ASP A 26 -10.22 3.92 4.39
C ASP A 26 -11.53 3.73 5.16
N TYR A 27 -12.64 4.15 4.54
CA TYR A 27 -14.00 3.95 5.03
C TYR A 27 -14.37 2.47 5.24
N THR A 28 -13.63 1.52 4.66
CA THR A 28 -13.82 0.08 4.88
C THR A 28 -12.96 -0.46 6.03
N GLY A 29 -12.18 0.39 6.70
CA GLY A 29 -11.25 -0.01 7.76
C GLY A 29 -9.96 -0.65 7.23
N ARG A 30 -9.67 -0.57 5.93
CA ARG A 30 -8.53 -1.26 5.31
C ARG A 30 -7.36 -0.32 5.04
N THR A 31 -6.14 -0.81 5.24
CA THR A 31 -4.90 -0.11 4.86
C THR A 31 -4.53 -0.40 3.41
N ALA A 32 -3.55 0.35 2.87
CA ALA A 32 -3.01 0.09 1.53
C ALA A 32 -2.44 -1.33 1.39
N LEU A 33 -1.85 -1.88 2.46
CA LEU A 33 -1.31 -3.23 2.50
C LEU A 33 -2.41 -4.29 2.40
N MET A 34 -3.51 -4.12 3.12
CA MET A 34 -4.67 -5.03 3.05
C MET A 34 -5.25 -5.07 1.64
N TRP A 35 -5.36 -3.92 0.97
CA TRP A 35 -5.80 -3.83 -0.42
C TRP A 35 -4.86 -4.54 -1.39
N ALA A 36 -3.54 -4.39 -1.22
CA ALA A 36 -2.55 -5.09 -2.03
C ALA A 36 -2.62 -6.60 -1.85
N LYS A 37 -2.77 -7.09 -0.60
CA LYS A 37 -2.95 -8.52 -0.30
C LYS A 37 -4.22 -9.07 -0.94
N TRP A 38 -5.35 -8.40 -0.76
CA TRP A 38 -6.64 -8.85 -1.30
C TRP A 38 -6.63 -8.97 -2.82
N ASN A 39 -5.98 -8.01 -3.51
CA ASN A 39 -5.84 -8.01 -4.97
C ASN A 39 -4.63 -8.82 -5.47
N LYS A 40 -3.99 -9.61 -4.61
CA LYS A 40 -2.82 -10.46 -4.93
C LYS A 40 -1.66 -9.68 -5.57
N LYS A 41 -1.47 -8.41 -5.20
CA LYS A 41 -0.41 -7.53 -5.73
C LYS A 41 0.89 -7.72 -4.94
N GLN A 42 1.55 -8.86 -5.13
CA GLN A 42 2.73 -9.26 -4.35
C GLN A 42 3.88 -8.24 -4.37
N ILE A 43 4.14 -7.62 -5.53
CA ILE A 43 5.15 -6.56 -5.67
C ILE A 43 4.83 -5.40 -4.71
N ILE A 44 3.58 -4.99 -4.62
CA ILE A 44 3.14 -3.91 -3.73
C ILE A 44 3.21 -4.34 -2.27
N VAL A 45 2.82 -5.57 -1.96
CA VAL A 45 2.93 -6.12 -0.60
C VAL A 45 4.38 -6.03 -0.11
N ASN A 46 5.34 -6.41 -0.95
CA ASN A 46 6.76 -6.33 -0.63
C ASN A 46 7.25 -4.88 -0.50
N LEU A 47 6.84 -3.98 -1.41
CA LEU A 47 7.20 -2.56 -1.32
C LEU A 47 6.68 -1.91 -0.02
N LEU A 48 5.42 -2.16 0.33
CA LEU A 48 4.82 -1.63 1.55
C LEU A 48 5.48 -2.24 2.80
N ARG A 49 5.76 -3.54 2.82
CA ARG A 49 6.48 -4.17 3.95
C ARG A 49 7.90 -3.61 4.14
N ASN A 50 8.64 -3.42 3.04
CA ASN A 50 9.97 -2.82 3.10
C ASN A 50 9.94 -1.37 3.59
N ALA A 51 8.85 -0.65 3.35
CA ALA A 51 8.62 0.69 3.89
C ALA A 51 8.13 0.69 5.35
N GLY A 52 8.11 -0.47 6.02
CA GLY A 52 7.70 -0.58 7.43
C GLY A 52 6.19 -0.58 7.66
N VAL A 53 5.37 -0.68 6.60
CA VAL A 53 3.91 -0.72 6.72
C VAL A 53 3.48 -2.05 7.34
N ARG A 54 2.75 -1.96 8.46
CA ARG A 54 2.20 -3.09 9.22
C ARG A 54 0.67 -3.08 9.17
N GLU A 55 0.06 -4.18 9.61
CA GLU A 55 -1.41 -4.39 9.61
C GLU A 55 -2.09 -3.70 10.79
#